data_AF-A0A6A4FZ59-F1
#
_entry.id   AF-A0A6A4FZ59-F1
#
_cell.length_a   1.000
_cell.length_b   1.000
_cell.length_c   1.000
_cell.angle_alpha   90.00
_cell.angle_beta   90.00
_cell.angle_gamma   90.00
#
_symmetry.space_group_name_H-M   'P 1'
#
loop_
_entity.id
_entity.type
_entity.pdbx_description
1 polymer ?
#
loop_
_entity_poly.entity_id
_entity_poly.type
_entity_poly.pdbx_seq_one_letter_code
_entity_poly.pdbx_strand_id
1 'polypeptide(L)' 'MPLLGSEGVAHLASQGPDAINVRLEAFSSYEFALLEHIQQRMSAVVPSRVSTELQGDPNHSF' A
#
# COMPACT_ATOMS: atom_id res chain seq x y z
N MET A 1 -1.01 17.15 -4.49
CA MET A 1 -0.90 17.55 -5.91
C MET A 1 -1.98 16.79 -6.67
N PRO A 2 -2.88 17.46 -7.41
CA PRO A 2 -3.83 16.75 -8.26
C PRO A 2 -3.07 15.97 -9.33
N LEU A 3 -3.46 14.71 -9.58
CA LEU A 3 -2.81 13.84 -10.57
C LEU A 3 -2.92 14.41 -12.00
N LEU A 4 -3.81 15.38 -12.19
CA LEU A 4 -4.04 16.04 -13.46
C LEU A 4 -4.40 17.51 -13.23
N GLY A 5 -3.65 18.42 -13.84
CA GLY A 5 -4.02 19.83 -13.91
C GLY A 5 -5.23 20.06 -14.83
N SER A 6 -5.75 21.29 -14.86
CA SER A 6 -6.90 21.67 -15.69
C SER A 6 -6.72 21.30 -17.18
N GLU A 7 -5.51 21.47 -17.71
CA GLU A 7 -5.18 21.11 -19.08
C GLU A 7 -5.25 19.61 -19.34
N GLY A 8 -4.77 18.80 -18.39
CA GLY A 8 -4.88 17.35 -18.53
C GLY A 8 -6.33 16.87 -18.41
N VAL A 9 -7.18 17.54 -17.61
CA VAL A 9 -8.62 17.24 -17.54
C VAL A 9 -9.31 17.55 -18.86
N ALA A 10 -9.01 18.70 -19.47
CA ALA A 10 -9.53 19.07 -20.78
C ALA A 10 -9.08 18.08 -21.87
N HIS A 11 -7.81 17.67 -21.84
CA HIS A 11 -7.27 16.69 -22.77
C HIS A 11 -7.95 15.32 -22.62
N LEU A 12 -8.16 14.85 -21.39
CA LEU A 12 -8.87 13.60 -21.12
C LEU A 12 -10.33 13.65 -21.61
N ALA A 13 -11.03 14.76 -21.35
CA ALA A 13 -12.41 14.93 -21.80
C ALA A 13 -12.52 14.89 -23.34
N SER A 14 -11.51 15.42 -24.05
CA SER A 14 -11.47 15.39 -25.52
C SER A 14 -11.30 13.98 -26.11
N GLN A 15 -10.80 13.02 -25.33
CA GLN A 15 -10.60 11.63 -25.75
C GLN A 15 -11.88 10.78 -25.61
N GLY A 16 -12.92 11.33 -24.98
CA GLY A 16 -14.21 10.68 -24.82
C GLY A 16 -14.35 9.86 -23.53
N PRO A 17 -15.54 9.28 -23.31
CA PRO A 17 -15.90 8.64 -22.04
C PRO A 17 -15.06 7.39 -21.70
N ASP A 18 -14.63 6.62 -22.70
CA ASP A 18 -13.81 5.43 -22.47
C ASP A 18 -12.46 5.78 -21.86
N ALA A 19 -11.81 6.84 -22.33
CA ALA A 19 -10.54 7.31 -21.78
C ALA A 19 -10.68 7.79 -20.32
N ILE A 20 -11.82 8.40 -19.99
CA ILE A 20 -12.15 8.75 -18.61
C ILE A 20 -12.29 7.48 -17.77
N ASN A 21 -13.00 6.46 -18.26
CA ASN A 21 -13.21 5.22 -17.53
C ASN A 21 -11.89 4.46 -17.28
N VAL A 22 -11.04 4.35 -18.31
CA VAL A 22 -9.69 3.77 -18.18
C VAL A 22 -8.86 4.52 -17.14
N ARG A 23 -8.94 5.85 -17.11
CA ARG A 23 -8.24 6.64 -16.09
C ARG A 23 -8.78 6.37 -14.69
N LEU A 24 -10.11 6.27 -14.51
CA LEU A 24 -10.72 5.96 -13.23
C LEU A 24 -10.32 4.57 -12.72
N GLU A 25 -10.26 3.57 -13.60
CA GLU A 25 -9.76 2.22 -13.26
C GLU A 25 -8.29 2.24 -12.85
N ALA A 26 -7.45 3.00 -13.54
CA ALA A 26 -6.04 3.17 -13.18
C ALA A 26 -5.87 3.84 -11.81
N PHE A 27 -6.72 4.83 -11.48
CA PHE A 27 -6.76 5.43 -10.15
C PHE A 27 -7.13 4.42 -9.07
N SER A 28 -8.20 3.65 -9.28
CA SER A 28 -8.65 2.64 -8.32
C SER A 28 -7.57 1.57 -8.08
N SER A 29 -6.90 1.14 -9.14
CA SER A 29 -5.78 0.20 -9.06
C SER A 29 -4.59 0.76 -8.28
N TYR A 30 -4.26 2.04 -8.49
CA TYR A 30 -3.20 2.71 -7.75
C TYR A 30 -3.54 2.85 -6.26
N GLU A 31 -4.77 3.23 -5.92
CA GLU A 31 -5.22 3.32 -4.53
C GLU A 31 -5.12 1.96 -3.83
N PHE A 32 -5.55 0.90 -4.51
CA PHE A 32 -5.42 -0.46 -4.00
C PHE A 32 -3.96 -0.84 -3.74
N ALA A 33 -3.08 -0.67 -4.73
CA ALA A 33 -1.66 -1.00 -4.60
C ALA A 33 -0.95 -0.16 -3.52
N LEU A 34 -1.34 1.11 -3.36
CA LEU A 34 -0.82 1.97 -2.31
C LEU A 34 -1.23 1.47 -0.92
N LEU A 35 -2.49 1.05 -0.75
CA LEU A 35 -2.96 0.48 0.50
C LEU A 35 -2.23 -0.83 0.84
N GLU A 36 -2.08 -1.74 -0.13
CA GLU A 36 -1.30 -2.97 0.06
C GLU A 36 0.15 -2.66 0.46
N HIS A 37 0.79 -1.70 -0.21
CA HIS A 37 2.16 -1.30 0.10
C HIS A 37 2.29 -0.77 1.54
N ILE A 38 1.33 0.06 1.99
CA ILE A 38 1.31 0.57 3.36
C ILE A 38 1.12 -0.58 4.36
N GLN A 39 0.21 -1.50 4.09
CA GLN A 39 -0.01 -2.68 4.94
C GLN A 39 1.23 -3.56 5.04
N GLN A 40 1.88 -3.88 3.92
CA GLN A 40 3.13 -4.63 3.90
C GLN A 40 4.21 -3.96 4.73
N ARG A 41 4.36 -2.62 4.61
CA ARG A 41 5.31 -1.86 5.42
C ARG A 41 4.97 -1.91 6.91
N MET A 42 3.71 -1.82 7.29
CA MET A 42 3.30 -1.94 8.69
C MET A 42 3.57 -3.35 9.24
N SER A 43 3.28 -4.41 8.46
CA SER A 43 3.58 -5.79 8.83
C SER A 43 5.08 -6.04 8.96
N ALA A 44 5.91 -5.44 8.11
CA ALA A 44 7.37 -5.54 8.19
C ALA A 44 7.98 -4.76 9.37
N VAL A 45 7.28 -3.72 9.86
CA VAL A 45 7.69 -2.92 11.01
C VAL A 45 7.34 -3.58 12.35
N VAL A 46 6.49 -4.60 12.38
CA VAL A 46 6.33 -5.46 13.56
C VAL A 46 7.58 -6.34 13.66
N PRO A 47 8.52 -6.06 14.58
CA PRO A 47 9.62 -6.98 14.79
C PRO A 47 9.03 -8.26 15.35
N SER A 48 9.52 -9.38 14.85
CA SER A 48 9.40 -10.71 15.43
C SER A 48 9.44 -10.63 16.97
N ARG A 49 8.27 -10.63 17.62
CA ARG A 49 8.14 -10.82 19.07
C ARG A 49 8.13 -12.30 19.45
N VAL A 50 8.37 -13.18 18.49
CA VAL A 50 8.39 -14.64 18.68
C VAL A 50 9.80 -15.14 18.35
N SER A 51 10.79 -14.77 19.16
CA SER A 51 12.10 -15.45 19.23
C SER A 51 12.86 -15.04 20.49
N THR A 52 12.20 -15.07 21.66
CA THR A 52 12.91 -14.97 22.97
C THR A 52 12.32 -15.88 24.06
N GLU A 53 11.43 -16.83 23.74
CA GLU A 53 10.87 -17.76 24.74
C GLU A 53 11.36 -19.21 24.62
N LEU A 54 12.46 -19.49 23.89
CA LEU A 54 13.00 -20.86 23.80
C LEU A 54 14.53 -20.94 23.95
N GLN A 55 15.13 -20.23 24.91
CA GLN A 55 16.51 -20.57 25.30
C GLN A 55 16.86 -20.16 26.75
N GLY A 56 16.96 -21.17 27.64
CA GLY A 56 17.58 -21.12 28.97
C GLY A 56 16.64 -20.62 30.08
N ASP A 57 16.19 -21.45 31.03
CA ASP A 57 17.07 -22.05 32.03
C ASP A 57 16.41 -23.25 32.74
N PRO A 58 17.01 -24.45 32.70
CA PRO A 58 16.66 -25.55 33.59
C PRO A 58 17.79 -25.75 34.61
N ASN A 59 18.07 -24.78 35.48
CA ASN A 59 18.87 -25.04 36.68
C ASN A 59 18.70 -23.95 37.75
N HIS A 60 17.76 -24.17 38.66
CA HIS A 60 17.88 -23.60 40.00
C HIS A 60 17.46 -24.65 41.04
N SER A 61 18.42 -25.52 41.41
CA SER A 61 18.48 -26.18 42.71
C SER A 61 19.51 -25.47 43.56
N PHE A 62 19.09 -24.91 44.70
CA PHE A 62 19.73 -24.95 46.03
C PHE A 62 18.72 -24.43 47.06
#